data_AF-A0A355CLK5-F1
#
_entry.id   AF-A0A355CLK5-F1
#
_cell.length_a   1.000
_cell.length_b   1.000
_cell.length_c   1.000
_cell.angle_alpha   90.00
_cell.angle_beta   90.00
_cell.angle_gamma   90.00
#
_symmetry.space_group_name_H-M   'P 1'
#
loop_
_entity.id
_entity.type
_entity.pdbx_description
1 polymer ?
#
loop_
_entity_poly.entity_id
_entity_poly.type
_entity_poly.pdbx_seq_one_letter_code
_entity_poly.pdbx_strand_id
1 'polypeptide(L)'
;MPTSQTEFPESVEIKPVPSWQIELLYDGQCPLCVREVNFLKKRDWGRGLVAFVDIADDRYNPEAHGGIDYETAMGRIHAVLPDGTTIKNVEVFRRIYEILGMGWIYAVTKLPIVGAIANWLYGIWAHWRLPLTGRPDLATVMGDRTKRIECDNPSRCRVNDEV
;
A
#
# COMPACT_ATOMS: atom_id res chain seq x y z
N MET A 1 38.87 -6.64 -43.22
CA MET A 1 37.83 -5.77 -42.61
C MET A 1 36.64 -6.68 -42.29
N PRO A 2 36.31 -6.95 -41.03
CA PRO A 2 35.09 -7.69 -40.72
C PRO A 2 33.94 -6.72 -40.39
N THR A 3 32.79 -7.10 -40.94
CA THR A 3 31.43 -6.61 -40.83
C THR A 3 31.00 -6.13 -39.44
N SER A 4 30.56 -4.86 -39.39
CA SER A 4 29.79 -4.26 -38.31
C SER A 4 28.41 -4.91 -38.25
N GLN A 5 28.12 -5.64 -37.18
CA GLN A 5 26.77 -6.10 -36.85
C GLN A 5 26.19 -5.09 -35.86
N THR A 6 25.20 -4.34 -36.30
CA THR A 6 24.39 -3.48 -35.43
C THR A 6 23.34 -4.37 -34.78
N GLU A 7 23.58 -4.76 -33.53
CA GLU A 7 22.54 -5.28 -32.64
C GLU A 7 21.52 -4.18 -32.37
N PHE A 8 20.26 -4.45 -32.72
CA PHE A 8 19.12 -3.63 -32.33
C PHE A 8 18.80 -3.97 -30.86
N PRO A 9 18.84 -3.00 -29.92
CA PRO A 9 18.52 -3.29 -28.54
C PRO A 9 17.04 -3.66 -28.42
N GLU A 10 16.84 -4.70 -27.62
CA GLU A 10 15.60 -5.27 -27.13
C GLU A 10 14.58 -4.18 -26.75
N SER A 11 13.33 -4.37 -27.17
CA SER A 11 12.21 -3.45 -27.04
C SER A 11 12.08 -2.91 -25.61
N VAL A 12 12.23 -1.59 -25.45
CA VAL A 12 11.92 -0.89 -24.19
C VAL A 12 10.41 -1.01 -23.94
N GLU A 13 10.04 -1.78 -22.92
CA GLU A 13 8.65 -1.91 -22.46
C GLU A 13 8.20 -0.58 -21.86
N ILE A 14 7.51 0.25 -22.66
CA ILE A 14 7.00 1.55 -22.22
C ILE A 14 5.74 1.30 -21.39
N LYS A 15 5.89 1.23 -20.06
CA LYS A 15 4.75 1.23 -19.14
C LYS A 15 4.00 2.57 -19.26
N PRO A 16 2.67 2.58 -19.43
CA PRO A 16 1.91 3.82 -19.53
C PRO A 16 2.04 4.61 -18.22
N VAL A 17 2.35 5.91 -18.33
CA VAL A 17 2.48 6.78 -17.16
C VAL A 17 1.10 6.97 -16.55
N PRO A 18 0.89 6.64 -15.27
CA PRO A 18 -0.39 6.81 -14.61
C PRO A 18 -0.75 8.29 -14.43
N SER A 19 -2.05 8.59 -14.32
CA SER A 19 -2.54 9.95 -14.05
C SER A 19 -2.33 10.40 -12.60
N TRP A 20 -2.09 9.45 -11.70
CA TRP A 20 -1.79 9.70 -10.29
C TRP A 20 -0.28 9.93 -10.08
N GLN A 21 0.08 10.60 -8.97
CA GLN A 21 1.48 10.89 -8.61
C GLN A 21 2.01 9.96 -7.52
N ILE A 22 1.12 9.29 -6.80
CA ILE A 22 1.45 8.29 -5.78
C ILE A 22 0.28 7.32 -5.60
N GLU A 23 0.55 6.04 -5.46
CA GLU A 23 -0.44 5.01 -5.14
C GLU A 23 -0.24 4.56 -3.69
N LEU A 24 -1.20 4.86 -2.82
CA LEU A 24 -1.20 4.47 -1.42
C LEU A 24 -1.82 3.09 -1.24
N LEU A 25 -1.04 2.15 -0.71
CA LEU A 25 -1.53 0.83 -0.27
C LEU A 25 -2.02 0.94 1.17
N TYR A 26 -3.29 0.63 1.40
CA TYR A 26 -3.92 0.72 2.72
C TYR A 26 -4.78 -0.50 3.02
N ASP A 27 -4.98 -0.77 4.31
CA ASP A 27 -5.86 -1.84 4.79
C ASP A 27 -7.28 -1.32 5.02
N GLY A 28 -8.23 -1.71 4.16
CA GLY A 28 -9.64 -1.32 4.26
C GLY A 28 -10.39 -1.97 5.42
N GLN A 29 -9.83 -3.00 6.06
CA GLN A 29 -10.38 -3.62 7.27
C GLN A 29 -9.82 -2.99 8.55
N CYS A 30 -8.96 -1.97 8.43
CA CYS A 30 -8.41 -1.20 9.54
C CYS A 30 -9.17 0.15 9.68
N PRO A 31 -10.03 0.34 10.70
CA PRO A 31 -10.85 1.56 10.83
C PRO A 31 -10.05 2.87 10.87
N LEU A 32 -8.85 2.84 11.49
CA LEU A 32 -7.95 3.99 11.52
C LEU A 32 -7.38 4.30 10.13
N CYS A 33 -7.00 3.28 9.39
CA CYS A 33 -6.46 3.39 8.04
C CYS A 33 -7.53 3.95 7.08
N VAL A 34 -8.77 3.45 7.18
CA VAL A 34 -9.92 3.97 6.42
C VAL A 34 -10.22 5.42 6.76
N ARG A 35 -10.16 5.80 8.04
CA ARG A 35 -10.37 7.20 8.46
C ARG A 35 -9.32 8.14 7.84
N GLU A 36 -8.05 7.75 7.87
CA GLU A 36 -6.96 8.53 7.25
C GLU A 36 -7.15 8.63 5.73
N VAL A 37 -7.42 7.51 5.05
CA VAL A 37 -7.69 7.50 3.60
C VAL A 37 -8.87 8.39 3.22
N ASN A 38 -9.94 8.38 4.00
CA ASN A 38 -11.10 9.25 3.74
C ASN A 38 -10.75 10.74 3.92
N PHE A 39 -9.88 11.08 4.88
CA PHE A 39 -9.36 12.43 5.02
C PHE A 39 -8.52 12.83 3.79
N LEU A 40 -7.61 11.97 3.34
CA LEU A 40 -6.75 12.21 2.18
C LEU A 40 -7.56 12.34 0.88
N LYS A 41 -8.56 11.47 0.66
CA LYS A 41 -9.51 11.56 -0.48
C LYS A 41 -10.24 12.90 -0.51
N LYS A 42 -10.72 13.37 0.64
CA LYS A 42 -11.37 14.69 0.75
C LYS A 42 -10.42 15.83 0.39
N ARG A 43 -9.14 15.71 0.76
CA ARG A 43 -8.13 16.74 0.50
C ARG A 43 -7.57 16.72 -0.93
N ASP A 44 -7.66 15.58 -1.59
CA ASP A 44 -7.36 15.46 -3.02
C ASP A 44 -8.35 16.26 -3.87
N TRP A 45 -9.57 16.52 -3.37
CA TRP A 45 -10.60 17.30 -4.06
C TRP A 45 -10.92 16.78 -5.48
N GLY A 46 -10.83 15.45 -5.67
CA GLY A 46 -11.14 14.81 -6.95
C GLY A 46 -10.08 15.02 -8.04
N ARG A 47 -8.90 15.55 -7.70
CA ARG A 47 -7.79 15.73 -8.66
C ARG A 47 -7.18 14.40 -9.12
N GLY A 48 -7.35 13.33 -8.35
CA GLY A 48 -6.80 12.01 -8.66
C GLY A 48 -5.29 11.95 -8.50
N LEU A 49 -4.68 12.79 -7.65
CA LEU A 49 -3.23 12.82 -7.48
C LEU A 49 -2.72 11.63 -6.67
N VAL A 50 -3.60 11.05 -5.84
CA VAL A 50 -3.32 9.88 -5.03
C VAL A 50 -4.26 8.75 -5.46
N ALA A 51 -3.71 7.66 -5.96
CA ALA A 51 -4.45 6.41 -6.10
C ALA A 51 -4.51 5.71 -4.75
N PHE A 52 -5.64 5.07 -4.43
CA PHE A 52 -5.85 4.40 -3.14
C PHE A 52 -6.21 2.94 -3.43
N VAL A 53 -5.35 2.02 -2.98
CA VAL A 53 -5.52 0.58 -3.21
C VAL A 53 -5.73 -0.11 -1.88
N ASP A 54 -6.87 -0.80 -1.78
CA ASP A 54 -7.21 -1.59 -0.60
C ASP A 54 -6.55 -2.97 -0.71
N ILE A 55 -5.57 -3.22 0.16
CA ILE A 55 -4.87 -4.52 0.22
C ILE A 55 -5.76 -5.61 0.80
N ALA A 56 -6.85 -5.26 1.49
CA ALA A 56 -7.78 -6.21 2.04
C ALA A 56 -8.77 -6.76 0.99
N ASP A 57 -8.86 -6.17 -0.22
CA ASP A 57 -9.62 -6.77 -1.33
C ASP A 57 -9.02 -8.14 -1.65
N ASP A 58 -9.88 -9.15 -1.81
CA ASP A 58 -9.44 -10.52 -2.11
C ASP A 58 -8.82 -10.63 -3.52
N ARG A 59 -9.09 -9.65 -4.40
CA ARG A 59 -8.51 -9.51 -5.74
C ARG A 59 -7.24 -8.66 -5.78
N TYR A 60 -6.71 -8.24 -4.63
CA TYR A 60 -5.44 -7.51 -4.56
C TYR A 60 -4.31 -8.30 -5.26
N ASN A 61 -3.66 -7.68 -6.24
CA ASN A 61 -2.58 -8.27 -7.02
C ASN A 61 -1.24 -7.57 -6.72
N PRO A 62 -0.29 -8.23 -6.02
CA PRO A 62 1.02 -7.65 -5.72
C PRO A 62 1.80 -7.18 -6.95
N GLU A 63 1.71 -7.89 -8.09
CA GLU A 63 2.47 -7.56 -9.30
C GLU A 63 2.04 -6.22 -9.91
N ALA A 64 0.76 -5.87 -9.77
CA ALA A 64 0.23 -4.57 -10.21
C ALA A 64 0.64 -3.42 -9.28
N HIS A 65 1.07 -3.73 -8.05
CA HIS A 65 1.27 -2.77 -6.95
C HIS A 65 2.70 -2.83 -6.39
N GLY A 66 3.68 -2.78 -7.29
CA GLY A 66 5.10 -2.68 -6.91
C GLY A 66 5.71 -3.96 -6.33
N GLY A 67 5.07 -5.12 -6.55
CA GLY A 67 5.53 -6.42 -6.03
C GLY A 67 5.31 -6.59 -4.53
N ILE A 68 4.46 -5.76 -3.91
CA ILE A 68 4.24 -5.77 -2.46
C ILE A 68 3.16 -6.79 -2.14
N ASP A 69 3.57 -7.93 -1.57
CA ASP A 69 2.62 -8.95 -1.13
C ASP A 69 1.77 -8.50 0.06
N TYR A 70 0.66 -9.20 0.29
CA TYR A 70 -0.30 -8.87 1.35
C TYR A 70 0.34 -8.84 2.75
N GLU A 71 1.19 -9.80 3.08
CA GLU A 71 1.84 -9.87 4.39
C GLU A 71 2.80 -8.70 4.60
N THR A 72 3.60 -8.38 3.58
CA THR A 72 4.48 -7.20 3.59
C THR A 72 3.70 -5.90 3.71
N ALA A 73 2.62 -5.73 2.94
CA ALA A 73 1.75 -4.55 3.00
C ALA A 73 1.01 -4.42 4.35
N MET A 74 0.66 -5.55 4.97
CA MET A 74 0.17 -5.57 6.34
C MET A 74 1.26 -5.10 7.29
N GLY A 75 2.50 -5.58 7.20
CA GLY A 75 3.55 -5.25 8.19
C GLY A 75 3.86 -3.74 8.36
N ARG A 76 3.73 -2.94 7.30
CA ARG A 76 4.00 -1.49 7.34
C ARG A 76 3.31 -0.77 6.17
N ILE A 77 3.09 0.53 6.29
CA ILE A 77 2.54 1.34 5.19
C ILE A 77 3.50 1.43 4.01
N HIS A 78 2.96 1.34 2.80
CA HIS A 78 3.68 1.42 1.54
C HIS A 78 2.96 2.34 0.54
N ALA A 79 3.71 2.88 -0.40
CA ALA A 79 3.18 3.49 -1.59
C ALA A 79 4.07 3.23 -2.81
N VAL A 80 3.48 3.27 -3.99
CA VAL A 80 4.15 3.09 -5.28
C VAL A 80 4.17 4.42 -6.03
N LEU A 81 5.32 4.78 -6.59
CA LEU A 81 5.49 5.96 -7.42
C LEU A 81 5.27 5.61 -8.91
N PRO A 82 5.04 6.62 -9.80
CA PRO A 82 4.75 6.37 -11.21
C PRO A 82 5.85 5.63 -11.99
N ASP A 83 7.08 5.69 -11.50
CA ASP A 83 8.25 4.98 -12.04
C ASP A 83 8.37 3.53 -11.53
N GLY A 84 7.43 3.09 -10.67
CA GLY A 84 7.45 1.79 -10.00
C GLY A 84 8.25 1.76 -8.70
N THR A 85 8.86 2.86 -8.28
CA THR A 85 9.61 2.93 -7.02
C THR A 85 8.67 2.75 -5.83
N THR A 86 9.05 1.89 -4.89
CA THR A 86 8.28 1.66 -3.66
C THR A 86 8.87 2.45 -2.49
N ILE A 87 8.02 3.19 -1.78
CA ILE A 87 8.36 3.93 -0.56
C ILE A 87 7.54 3.42 0.63
N LYS A 88 8.01 3.65 1.86
CA LYS A 88 7.41 3.07 3.07
C LYS A 88 7.48 3.98 4.29
N ASN A 89 6.73 3.62 5.32
CA ASN A 89 6.70 4.32 6.62
C ASN A 89 6.33 5.81 6.47
N VAL A 90 6.96 6.67 7.28
CA VAL A 90 6.74 8.12 7.34
C VAL A 90 6.93 8.81 5.98
N GLU A 91 7.79 8.27 5.11
CA GLU A 91 8.00 8.83 3.79
C GLU A 91 6.74 8.84 2.93
N VAL A 92 5.90 7.80 3.05
CA VAL A 92 4.61 7.70 2.34
C VAL A 92 3.75 8.91 2.67
N PHE A 93 3.54 9.16 3.96
CA PHE A 93 2.73 10.29 4.41
C PHE A 93 3.36 11.63 4.02
N ARG A 94 4.67 11.79 4.16
CA ARG A 94 5.37 13.00 3.73
C ARG A 94 5.07 13.32 2.27
N ARG A 95 5.21 12.33 1.38
CA ARG A 95 5.04 12.51 -0.05
C ARG A 95 3.59 12.82 -0.42
N ILE A 96 2.63 12.09 0.17
CA ILE A 96 1.20 12.35 -0.03
C ILE A 96 0.83 13.77 0.41
N TYR A 97 1.27 14.20 1.60
CA TYR A 97 0.95 15.53 2.10
C TYR A 97 1.58 16.63 1.24
N GLU A 98 2.81 16.44 0.74
CA GLU A 98 3.43 17.33 -0.24
C GLU A 98 2.59 17.45 -1.51
N ILE A 99 2.22 16.31 -2.12
CA ILE A 99 1.39 16.24 -3.35
C ILE A 99 0.03 16.92 -3.15
N LEU A 100 -0.59 16.73 -1.98
CA LEU A 100 -1.88 17.31 -1.66
C LEU A 100 -1.79 18.81 -1.29
N GLY A 101 -0.61 19.41 -1.20
CA GLY A 101 -0.42 20.83 -0.86
C GLY A 101 -0.50 21.11 0.65
N MET A 102 -0.16 20.12 1.47
CA MET A 102 -0.09 20.19 2.94
C MET A 102 1.34 20.03 3.45
N GLY A 103 2.36 20.23 2.61
CA GLY A 103 3.77 20.09 2.99
C GLY A 103 4.19 20.96 4.18
N TRP A 104 3.48 22.07 4.45
CA TRP A 104 3.70 22.93 5.62
C TRP A 104 3.50 22.19 6.95
N ILE A 105 2.57 21.21 7.01
CA ILE A 105 2.33 20.40 8.22
C ILE A 105 3.60 19.61 8.58
N TYR A 106 4.29 19.08 7.57
CA TYR A 106 5.54 18.33 7.76
C TYR A 106 6.78 19.24 7.90
N ALA A 107 6.75 20.47 7.39
CA ALA A 107 7.82 21.43 7.66
C ALA A 107 7.97 21.69 9.16
N VAL A 108 6.86 21.68 9.91
CA VAL A 108 6.85 21.78 11.39
C VAL A 108 7.43 20.53 12.06
N THR A 109 7.21 19.33 11.50
CA THR A 109 7.72 18.07 12.07
C THR A 109 9.19 17.78 11.76
N LYS A 110 9.82 18.51 10.82
CA LYS A 110 11.25 18.43 10.50
C LYS A 110 12.18 19.01 11.58
N LEU A 111 11.62 19.60 12.64
CA LEU A 111 12.41 19.96 13.82
C LEU A 111 12.98 18.66 14.43
N PRO A 112 14.31 18.56 14.68
CA PRO A 112 15.02 17.30 14.96
C PRO A 112 14.48 16.53 16.17
N ILE A 113 13.79 17.21 17.09
CA ILE A 113 13.17 16.63 18.28
C ILE A 113 11.87 15.87 17.94
N VAL A 114 11.10 16.34 16.96
CA VAL A 114 9.78 15.79 16.63
C VAL A 114 9.91 14.54 15.74
N GLY A 115 10.89 14.49 14.84
CA GLY A 115 11.13 13.33 13.97
C GLY A 115 11.48 12.04 14.72
N ALA A 116 12.26 12.12 15.79
CA ALA A 116 12.59 10.97 16.63
C ALA A 116 11.37 10.44 17.40
N ILE A 117 10.53 11.36 17.91
CA ILE A 117 9.29 11.03 18.63
C ILE A 117 8.26 10.39 17.69
N ALA A 118 8.13 10.91 16.46
CA ALA A 118 7.21 10.37 15.45
C ALA A 118 7.58 8.93 15.04
N ASN A 119 8.87 8.65 14.83
CA ASN A 119 9.33 7.29 14.51
C ASN A 119 9.10 6.31 15.67
N TRP A 120 9.31 6.76 16.91
CA TRP A 120 9.06 5.95 18.11
C TRP A 120 7.56 5.66 18.32
N LEU A 121 6.71 6.68 18.19
CA LEU A 121 5.24 6.54 18.22
C LEU A 121 4.72 5.63 17.12
N TYR A 122 5.28 5.71 15.91
CA TYR A 122 4.89 4.85 14.80
C TYR A 122 5.26 3.38 15.04
N GLY A 123 6.43 3.10 15.63
CA GLY A 123 6.83 1.74 16.01
C GLY A 123 5.88 1.11 17.05
N ILE A 124 5.46 1.88 18.04
CA ILE A 124 4.49 1.45 19.05
C ILE A 124 3.11 1.22 18.41
N TRP A 125 2.66 2.15 17.56
CA TRP A 125 1.38 2.01 16.86
C TRP A 125 1.36 0.79 15.94
N ALA A 126 2.41 0.55 15.15
CA ALA A 126 2.49 -0.61 14.27
C ALA A 126 2.34 -1.94 15.05
N HIS A 127 2.87 -2.02 16.27
CA HIS A 127 2.80 -3.20 17.12
C HIS A 127 1.44 -3.33 17.85
N TRP A 128 0.81 -2.21 18.23
CA TRP A 128 -0.43 -2.20 19.00
C TRP A 128 -1.71 -2.04 18.16
N ARG A 129 -1.60 -1.75 16.85
CA ARG A 129 -2.78 -1.42 16.02
C ARG A 129 -3.82 -2.55 15.95
N LEU A 130 -3.39 -3.83 15.95
CA LEU A 130 -4.32 -4.96 15.88
C LEU A 130 -5.14 -5.08 17.18
N PRO A 131 -4.53 -5.17 18.39
CA PRO A 131 -5.31 -5.22 19.63
C PRO A 131 -6.09 -3.94 19.92
N LEU A 132 -5.55 -2.75 19.61
CA LEU A 132 -6.24 -1.48 19.84
C LEU A 132 -7.47 -1.28 18.95
N THR A 133 -7.54 -1.96 17.80
CA THR A 133 -8.69 -1.90 16.89
C THR A 133 -9.62 -3.11 17.03
N GLY A 134 -9.40 -3.97 18.03
CA GLY A 134 -10.20 -5.18 18.26
C GLY A 134 -10.03 -6.25 17.18
N ARG A 135 -8.93 -6.21 16.43
CA ARG A 135 -8.65 -7.16 15.36
C ARG A 135 -7.87 -8.38 15.87
N PRO A 136 -8.11 -9.56 15.28
CA PRO A 136 -7.31 -10.75 15.56
C PRO A 136 -5.86 -10.54 15.11
N ASP A 137 -4.95 -11.38 15.61
CA ASP A 137 -3.53 -11.33 15.28
C ASP A 137 -3.28 -11.62 13.79
N LEU A 138 -2.07 -11.31 13.31
CA LEU A 138 -1.73 -11.40 11.89
C LEU A 138 -1.88 -12.83 11.34
N ALA A 139 -1.55 -13.87 12.12
CA ALA A 139 -1.65 -15.25 11.66
C ALA A 139 -3.12 -15.65 11.45
N THR A 140 -4.01 -15.24 12.34
CA THR A 140 -5.45 -15.44 12.18
C THR A 140 -5.99 -14.69 10.96
N VAL A 141 -5.60 -13.43 10.76
CA VAL A 141 -6.01 -12.63 9.59
C VAL A 141 -5.57 -13.28 8.28
N MET A 142 -4.34 -13.79 8.22
CA MET A 142 -3.82 -14.50 7.05
C MET A 142 -4.58 -15.82 6.82
N GLY A 143 -4.82 -16.60 7.88
CA GLY A 143 -5.60 -17.84 7.79
C GLY A 143 -7.01 -17.62 7.27
N ASP A 144 -7.70 -16.59 7.77
CA ASP A 144 -9.04 -16.24 7.31
C ASP A 144 -9.05 -15.76 5.85
N ARG A 145 -8.02 -15.00 5.42
CA ARG A 145 -7.86 -14.59 4.02
C ARG A 145 -7.69 -15.80 3.10
N THR A 146 -6.80 -16.73 3.46
CA THR A 146 -6.59 -17.95 2.67
C THR A 146 -7.89 -18.74 2.50
N LYS A 147 -8.65 -18.94 3.58
CA LYS A 147 -9.96 -19.61 3.53
C LYS A 147 -10.95 -18.89 2.61
N ARG A 148 -11.03 -17.56 2.67
CA ARG A 148 -11.93 -16.78 1.79
C ARG A 148 -11.57 -16.97 0.31
N ILE A 149 -10.28 -16.86 -0.03
CA ILE A 149 -9.79 -17.04 -1.41
C ILE A 149 -10.03 -18.48 -1.90
N GLU A 150 -9.85 -19.49 -1.04
CA GLU A 150 -10.17 -20.88 -1.37
C GLU A 150 -11.67 -21.08 -1.64
N CYS A 151 -12.53 -20.41 -0.87
CA CYS A 151 -13.97 -20.52 -1.03
C CYS A 151 -14.52 -19.79 -2.26
N ASP A 152 -13.89 -18.69 -2.67
CA ASP A 152 -14.25 -17.93 -3.87
C ASP A 152 -13.89 -18.68 -5.17
N ASN A 153 -13.05 -19.71 -5.09
CA ASN A 153 -12.82 -20.63 -6.19
C ASN A 153 -13.88 -21.75 -6.18
N PRO A 154 -14.85 -21.76 -7.12
CA PRO A 154 -16.00 -22.67 -7.11
C PRO A 154 -15.62 -24.15 -7.22
N SER A 155 -14.37 -24.46 -7.59
CA SER A 155 -13.85 -25.82 -7.72
C SER A 155 -13.20 -26.38 -6.45
N ARG A 156 -13.07 -25.59 -5.37
CA ARG A 156 -12.34 -25.96 -4.14
C ARG A 156 -13.11 -25.80 -2.83
N CYS A 157 -14.29 -25.18 -2.85
CA CYS A 157 -15.23 -25.24 -1.74
C CYS A 157 -15.69 -26.69 -1.51
N ARG A 158 -15.02 -27.44 -0.62
CA ARG A 158 -15.61 -28.66 -0.06
C ARG A 158 -16.79 -28.23 0.82
N VAL A 159 -17.99 -28.34 0.27
CA VAL A 159 -19.22 -28.46 1.04
C VAL A 159 -19.14 -29.80 1.76
N ASN A 160 -18.61 -29.79 2.99
CA ASN A 160 -18.85 -30.90 3.91
C ASN A 160 -20.25 -30.70 4.50
N ASP A 161 -21.28 -31.03 3.73
CA ASP A 161 -22.57 -31.42 4.28
C ASP A 161 -22.42 -32.87 4.75
N GLU A 162 -22.10 -33.06 6.02
CA GLU A 162 -22.31 -34.36 6.67
C GLU A 162 -23.78 -34.44 7.12
N VAL A 163 -24.43 -35.49 6.62
CA VAL A 163 -25.85 -35.90 6.76
C VAL A 163 -26.25 -36.21 8.20
#